data_AF-A0A971VMI9-F1
#
_entry.id   AF-A0A971VMI9-F1
#
_cell.length_a   1.000
_cell.length_b   1.000
_cell.length_c   1.000
_cell.angle_alpha   90.00
_cell.angle_beta   90.00
_cell.angle_gamma   90.00
#
_symmetry.space_group_name_H-M   'P 1'
#
loop_
_entity.id
_entity.type
_entity.pdbx_description
1 polymer ?
#
loop_
_entity_poly.entity_id
_entity_poly.type
_entity_poly.pdbx_seq_one_letter_code
_entity_poly.pdbx_strand_id
1 'polypeptide(L)'
;MKLKYENGIKATCDGVEIRLAGAEESFIAYTYKKHDISISYMMNDYVDFIRCGQIVSFIGIKIGMSFNEIKEIMPDAEIVKRSPDAEPDIVYYRIEFVKDDILVRLTIDNEDSPAKSMAVYRN
;
A
#
# COMPACT_ATOMS: atom_id res chain seq x y z
N MET A 1 2.88 -27.31 4.11
CA MET A 1 1.41 -27.42 3.96
C MET A 1 1.05 -26.75 2.63
N LYS A 2 0.66 -27.49 1.59
CA LYS A 2 0.24 -26.91 0.30
C LYS A 2 -1.28 -26.69 0.36
N LEU A 3 -1.72 -25.44 0.36
CA LEU A 3 -3.15 -25.09 0.35
C LEU A 3 -3.67 -25.15 -1.09
N LYS A 4 -4.79 -25.86 -1.31
CA LYS A 4 -5.47 -25.97 -2.62
C LYS A 4 -6.56 -24.91 -2.73
N TYR A 5 -6.49 -24.07 -3.76
CA TYR A 5 -7.49 -23.07 -4.13
C TYR A 5 -8.66 -23.74 -4.87
N GLU A 6 -9.90 -23.53 -4.40
CA GLU A 6 -11.11 -23.70 -5.22
C GLU A 6 -12.02 -22.50 -4.91
N ASN A 7 -12.55 -21.86 -5.94
CA ASN A 7 -13.61 -20.83 -5.90
C ASN A 7 -13.31 -19.51 -5.17
N GLY A 8 -12.15 -18.89 -5.44
CA GLY A 8 -11.93 -17.44 -5.25
C GLY A 8 -11.84 -16.92 -3.80
N ILE A 9 -12.16 -17.73 -2.79
CA ILE A 9 -11.91 -17.44 -1.37
C ILE A 9 -11.60 -18.76 -0.67
N LYS A 10 -10.41 -18.93 -0.10
CA LYS A 10 -10.11 -20.07 0.78
C LYS A 10 -9.25 -19.68 1.98
N ALA A 11 -9.76 -20.12 3.14
CA ALA A 11 -9.16 -20.18 4.46
C ALA A 11 -9.06 -18.85 5.24
N THR A 12 -9.96 -18.70 6.21
CA THR A 12 -9.65 -17.98 7.45
C THR A 12 -8.91 -18.93 8.38
N CYS A 13 -7.60 -18.77 8.53
CA CYS A 13 -6.88 -19.28 9.69
C CYS A 13 -6.62 -18.09 10.60
N ASP A 14 -7.04 -18.16 11.86
CA ASP A 14 -6.69 -17.19 12.90
C ASP A 14 -6.98 -15.71 12.58
N GLY A 15 -8.10 -15.44 11.88
CA GLY A 15 -8.51 -14.07 11.55
C GLY A 15 -7.76 -13.41 10.39
N VAL A 16 -6.96 -14.19 9.65
CA VAL A 16 -6.31 -13.79 8.40
C VAL A 16 -7.23 -14.12 7.23
N GLU A 17 -7.52 -13.14 6.37
CA GLU A 17 -8.26 -13.35 5.12
C GLU A 17 -7.29 -13.39 3.93
N ILE A 18 -7.38 -14.44 3.12
CA ILE A 18 -6.56 -14.61 1.91
C ILE A 18 -7.40 -14.19 0.69
N ARG A 19 -6.85 -13.31 -0.15
CA ARG A 19 -7.50 -12.83 -1.38
C ARG A 19 -6.52 -12.85 -2.55
N LEU A 20 -7.03 -13.10 -3.74
CA LEU A 20 -6.33 -12.74 -4.97
C LEU A 20 -6.50 -11.23 -5.20
N ALA A 21 -5.42 -10.55 -5.59
CA ALA A 21 -5.38 -9.09 -5.74
C ALA A 21 -4.62 -8.68 -6.99
N GLY A 22 -4.78 -7.39 -7.38
CA GLY A 22 -4.16 -6.77 -8.55
C GLY A 22 -4.76 -7.18 -9.89
N ALA A 23 -4.14 -6.71 -10.98
CA ALA A 23 -4.55 -7.05 -12.34
C ALA A 23 -4.33 -8.55 -12.58
N GLU A 24 -5.31 -9.22 -13.19
CA GLU A 24 -5.25 -10.64 -13.53
C GLU A 24 -4.89 -11.57 -12.35
N GLU A 25 -5.24 -11.20 -11.12
CA GLU A 25 -4.93 -12.01 -9.91
C GLU A 25 -3.42 -12.27 -9.71
N SER A 26 -2.59 -11.34 -10.19
CA SER A 26 -1.12 -11.41 -10.14
C SER A 26 -0.51 -11.42 -8.73
N PHE A 27 -1.32 -11.17 -7.68
CA PHE A 27 -0.87 -11.19 -6.29
C PHE A 27 -1.76 -12.06 -5.40
N ILE A 28 -1.14 -12.65 -4.37
CA ILE A 28 -1.85 -13.22 -3.22
C ILE A 28 -1.69 -12.26 -2.05
N ALA A 29 -2.80 -11.79 -1.50
CA ALA A 29 -2.83 -10.90 -0.35
C ALA A 29 -3.31 -11.62 0.92
N TYR A 30 -2.57 -11.47 2.01
CA TYR A 30 -2.94 -11.94 3.35
C TYR A 30 -3.33 -10.74 4.21
N THR A 31 -4.60 -10.66 4.59
CA THR A 31 -5.19 -9.51 5.29
C THR A 31 -5.44 -9.82 6.76
N TYR A 32 -4.76 -9.07 7.63
CA TYR A 32 -4.87 -9.13 9.08
C TYR A 32 -5.85 -8.05 9.54
N LYS A 33 -7.16 -8.32 9.45
CA LYS A 33 -8.21 -7.30 9.68
C LYS A 33 -8.09 -6.56 11.00
N LYS A 34 -7.76 -7.26 12.09
CA LYS A 34 -7.59 -6.66 13.43
C LYS A 34 -6.48 -5.61 13.47
N HIS A 35 -5.47 -5.77 12.62
CA HIS A 35 -4.31 -4.88 12.54
C HIS A 35 -4.42 -3.91 11.36
N ASP A 36 -5.43 -4.06 10.51
CA ASP A 36 -5.67 -3.24 9.31
C ASP A 36 -4.43 -3.23 8.39
N ILE A 37 -3.84 -4.41 8.21
CA ILE A 37 -2.66 -4.64 7.37
C ILE A 37 -2.98 -5.73 6.36
N SER A 38 -2.58 -5.51 5.11
CA SER A 38 -2.55 -6.56 4.09
C SER A 38 -1.14 -6.70 3.54
N ILE A 39 -0.62 -7.93 3.49
CA ILE A 39 0.69 -8.24 2.89
C ILE A 39 0.42 -8.88 1.53
N SER A 40 0.92 -8.26 0.47
CA SER A 40 0.78 -8.74 -0.91
C SER A 40 2.06 -9.44 -1.33
N TYR A 41 1.92 -10.67 -1.84
CA TYR A 41 3.00 -11.46 -2.40
C TYR A 41 2.82 -11.55 -3.92
N MET A 42 3.91 -11.38 -4.67
CA MET A 42 3.96 -11.81 -6.06
C MET A 42 3.92 -13.34 -6.16
N MET A 43 3.53 -13.87 -7.33
CA MET A 43 3.46 -15.32 -7.58
C MET A 43 4.78 -16.08 -7.41
N ASN A 44 5.91 -15.38 -7.20
CA ASN A 44 7.23 -15.94 -6.91
C ASN A 44 7.58 -15.95 -5.40
N ASP A 45 6.58 -15.82 -4.52
CA ASP A 45 6.68 -15.84 -3.05
C ASP A 45 7.42 -14.65 -2.40
N TYR A 46 7.76 -13.60 -3.16
CA TYR A 46 8.31 -12.36 -2.59
C TYR A 46 7.20 -11.41 -2.16
N VAL A 47 7.40 -10.75 -1.01
CA VAL A 47 6.54 -9.62 -0.60
C VAL A 47 6.74 -8.49 -1.60
N ASP A 48 5.67 -8.10 -2.27
CA ASP A 48 5.64 -6.97 -3.19
C ASP A 48 5.44 -5.66 -2.41
N PHE A 49 4.37 -5.60 -1.61
CA PHE A 49 4.10 -4.48 -0.72
C PHE A 49 3.23 -4.86 0.46
N ILE A 50 3.27 -4.00 1.48
CA ILE A 50 2.36 -4.03 2.62
C ILE A 50 1.41 -2.84 2.48
N ARG A 51 0.11 -3.10 2.38
CA ARG A 51 -0.92 -2.07 2.47
C ARG A 51 -1.27 -1.84 3.93
N CYS A 52 -1.23 -0.58 4.32
CA CYS A 52 -1.62 -0.12 5.64
C CYS A 52 -3.01 0.51 5.54
N GLY A 53 -3.89 0.18 6.48
CA GLY A 53 -5.18 0.84 6.63
C GLY A 53 -5.13 1.98 7.64
N GLN A 54 -6.31 2.48 8.01
CA GLN A 54 -6.51 3.75 8.72
C GLN A 54 -5.91 3.76 10.13
N ILE A 55 -5.86 2.62 10.81
CA ILE A 55 -5.34 2.55 12.19
C ILE A 55 -3.82 2.41 12.27
N VAL A 56 -3.17 2.12 11.14
CA VAL A 56 -1.73 1.85 11.10
C VAL A 56 -0.97 3.17 11.08
N SER A 57 0.03 3.27 11.96
CA SER A 57 1.05 4.32 11.91
C SER A 57 2.38 3.71 11.51
N PHE A 58 2.97 4.24 10.44
CA PHE A 58 4.33 3.91 10.05
C PHE A 58 5.21 5.11 10.41
N ILE A 59 6.14 4.94 11.36
CA ILE A 59 7.05 5.99 11.86
C ILE A 59 6.38 7.31 12.26
N GLY A 60 5.12 7.24 12.73
CA GLY A 60 4.32 8.42 13.08
C GLY A 60 3.43 8.94 11.94
N ILE A 61 3.68 8.54 10.69
CA ILE A 61 2.86 8.85 9.52
C ILE A 61 1.60 7.96 9.50
N LYS A 62 0.45 8.53 9.15
CA LYS A 62 -0.84 7.86 9.07
C LYS A 62 -1.64 8.33 7.85
N ILE A 63 -2.61 7.52 7.45
CA ILE A 63 -3.63 7.96 6.50
C ILE A 63 -4.42 9.13 7.12
N GLY A 64 -4.78 10.11 6.32
CA GLY A 64 -5.45 11.34 6.75
C GLY A 64 -4.52 12.54 6.97
N MET A 65 -3.19 12.32 7.04
CA MET A 65 -2.23 13.42 7.17
C MET A 65 -2.04 14.16 5.84
N SER A 66 -1.91 15.49 5.92
CA SER A 66 -1.52 16.36 4.81
C SER A 66 -0.02 16.25 4.51
N PHE A 67 0.40 16.76 3.35
CA PHE A 67 1.82 16.79 2.98
C PHE A 67 2.68 17.57 3.98
N ASN A 68 2.19 18.72 4.48
CA ASN A 68 2.94 19.53 5.43
C ASN A 68 3.17 18.80 6.76
N GLU A 69 2.14 18.14 7.31
CA GLU A 69 2.29 17.33 8.53
C GLU A 69 3.26 16.15 8.31
N ILE A 70 3.26 15.56 7.11
CA ILE A 70 4.22 14.50 6.77
C ILE A 70 5.64 15.06 6.67
N LYS A 71 5.85 16.24 6.07
CA LYS A 71 7.17 16.87 5.97
C LYS A 71 7.78 17.22 7.32
N GLU A 72 6.96 17.53 8.33
CA GLU A 72 7.44 17.78 9.69
C GLU A 72 8.10 16.54 10.32
N ILE A 73 7.64 15.34 9.95
CA ILE A 73 8.16 14.06 10.45
C ILE A 73 9.24 13.50 9.52
N MET A 74 9.04 13.63 8.20
CA MET A 74 9.91 13.17 7.14
C MET A 74 10.26 14.33 6.19
N PRO A 75 11.32 15.10 6.49
CA PRO A 75 11.68 16.29 5.70
C PRO A 75 11.96 16.01 4.22
N ASP A 76 12.44 14.81 3.92
CA ASP A 76 12.78 14.34 2.57
C ASP A 76 11.56 13.78 1.81
N ALA A 77 10.35 13.89 2.36
CA ALA A 77 9.14 13.52 1.64
C ALA A 77 8.86 14.46 0.48
N GLU A 78 8.43 13.89 -0.64
CA GLU A 78 8.17 14.59 -1.89
C GLU A 78 6.80 14.23 -2.47
N ILE A 79 6.19 15.17 -3.20
CA ILE A 79 5.03 14.87 -4.02
C ILE A 79 5.50 14.43 -5.41
N VAL A 80 5.12 13.22 -5.79
CA VAL A 80 5.37 12.63 -7.09
C VAL A 80 4.08 12.64 -7.90
N LYS A 81 4.17 13.09 -9.15
CA LYS A 81 3.07 13.05 -10.14
C LYS A 81 3.38 12.02 -11.20
N ARG A 82 2.41 11.18 -11.56
CA ARG A 82 2.53 10.25 -12.68
C ARG A 82 1.26 10.22 -13.51
N SER A 83 1.45 10.14 -14.83
CA SER A 83 0.37 9.86 -15.78
C SER A 83 0.67 8.58 -16.54
N PRO A 84 -0.32 7.71 -16.81
CA PRO A 84 -0.15 6.58 -17.72
C PRO A 84 0.12 7.05 -19.15
N ASP A 85 1.02 6.39 -19.87
CA ASP A 85 1.32 6.72 -21.28
C ASP A 85 0.08 6.62 -22.18
N ALA A 86 -0.81 5.66 -21.89
CA ALA A 86 -2.04 5.45 -22.64
C ALA A 86 -3.11 6.52 -22.37
N GLU A 87 -3.06 7.21 -21.23
CA GLU A 87 -4.07 8.17 -20.76
C GLU A 87 -3.39 9.35 -20.05
N PRO A 88 -2.68 10.24 -20.79
CA PRO A 88 -1.82 11.27 -20.20
C PRO A 88 -2.58 12.33 -19.38
N ASP A 89 -3.87 12.50 -19.66
CA ASP A 89 -4.76 13.45 -18.95
C ASP A 89 -5.08 13.01 -17.51
N ILE A 90 -4.89 11.73 -17.18
CA ILE A 90 -5.05 11.22 -15.83
C ILE A 90 -3.75 11.43 -15.06
N VAL A 91 -3.79 12.31 -14.05
CA VAL A 91 -2.65 12.56 -13.16
C VAL A 91 -2.90 11.91 -11.81
N TYR A 92 -2.02 10.97 -11.44
CA TYR A 92 -1.97 10.38 -10.10
C TYR A 92 -0.97 11.14 -9.24
N TYR A 93 -1.41 11.50 -8.03
CA TYR A 93 -0.59 12.18 -7.04
C TYR A 93 -0.23 11.22 -5.90
N ARG A 94 1.04 11.25 -5.49
CA ARG A 94 1.56 10.47 -4.38
C ARG A 94 2.50 11.31 -3.54
N ILE A 95 2.53 11.05 -2.24
CA ILE A 95 3.63 11.45 -1.36
C ILE A 95 4.55 10.24 -1.24
N GLU A 96 5.84 10.43 -1.54
CA GLU A 96 6.85 9.37 -1.46
C GLU A 96 8.00 9.79 -0.54
N PHE A 97 8.52 8.84 0.24
CA PHE A 97 9.77 8.98 0.98
C PHE A 97 10.42 7.63 1.20
N VAL A 98 11.74 7.62 1.38
CA VAL A 98 12.51 6.41 1.69
C VAL A 98 13.06 6.50 3.12
N LYS A 99 12.92 5.41 3.88
CA LYS A 99 13.51 5.27 5.21
C LYS A 99 14.09 3.86 5.35
N ASP A 100 15.40 3.76 5.60
CA ASP A 100 16.08 2.49 5.86
C ASP A 100 15.81 1.40 4.78
N ASP A 101 15.94 1.78 3.49
CA ASP A 101 15.66 0.92 2.32
C ASP A 101 14.17 0.54 2.13
N ILE A 102 13.28 1.27 2.80
CA ILE A 102 11.83 1.10 2.69
C ILE A 102 11.25 2.34 2.01
N LEU A 103 10.60 2.13 0.87
CA LEU A 103 9.82 3.16 0.18
C LEU A 103 8.40 3.18 0.73
N VAL A 104 7.94 4.34 1.18
CA VAL A 104 6.54 4.55 1.57
C VAL A 104 5.88 5.39 0.50
N ARG A 105 4.71 4.95 0.05
CA ARG A 105 3.85 5.70 -0.88
C ARG A 105 2.50 5.96 -0.25
N LEU A 106 2.10 7.23 -0.22
CA LEU A 106 0.75 7.63 0.15
C LEU A 106 0.04 8.23 -1.06
N THR A 107 -1.15 7.72 -1.37
CA THR A 107 -1.97 8.28 -2.47
C THR A 107 -2.76 9.48 -1.97
N ILE A 108 -2.77 10.56 -2.75
CA ILE A 108 -3.56 11.78 -2.51
C ILE A 108 -4.32 12.13 -3.79
N ASP A 109 -5.42 12.89 -3.69
CA ASP A 109 -6.16 13.32 -4.90
C ASP A 109 -5.44 14.46 -5.65
N ASN A 110 -4.78 15.34 -4.89
CA ASN A 110 -4.00 16.49 -5.34
C ASN A 110 -3.06 16.93 -4.20
N GLU A 111 -2.24 17.94 -4.44
CA GLU A 111 -1.17 18.39 -3.51
C GLU A 111 -1.67 18.85 -2.13
N ASP A 112 -2.91 19.33 -2.05
CA ASP A 112 -3.52 19.82 -0.82
C ASP A 112 -4.36 18.75 -0.10
N SER A 113 -4.55 17.59 -0.73
CA SER A 113 -5.40 16.54 -0.20
C SER A 113 -4.67 15.69 0.85
N PRO A 114 -5.35 15.27 1.92
CA PRO A 114 -4.78 14.32 2.86
C PRO A 114 -4.54 12.96 2.21
N ALA A 115 -3.57 12.22 2.74
CA ALA A 115 -3.33 10.84 2.35
C ALA A 115 -4.61 10.00 2.48
N LYS A 116 -4.95 9.25 1.43
CA LYS A 116 -6.13 8.35 1.39
C LYS A 116 -5.79 6.88 1.55
N SER A 117 -4.57 6.49 1.19
CA SER A 117 -4.08 5.13 1.32
C SER A 117 -2.58 5.15 1.50
N MET A 118 -2.04 4.16 2.21
CA MET A 118 -0.60 4.02 2.42
C MET A 118 -0.16 2.60 2.05
N ALA A 119 0.95 2.51 1.33
CA ALA A 119 1.62 1.26 1.03
C ALA A 119 3.13 1.39 1.26
N VAL A 120 3.70 0.30 1.74
CA VAL A 120 5.11 0.18 2.10
C VAL A 120 5.75 -0.86 1.20
N TYR A 121 6.83 -0.49 0.55
CA TYR A 121 7.56 -1.29 -0.43
C TYR A 121 9.00 -1.45 0.05
N ARG A 122 9.61 -2.57 -0.33
CA ARG A 122 11.07 -2.63 -0.35
C ARG A 122 11.57 -1.73 -1.48
N ASN A 123 12.57 -0.90 -1.21
CA ASN A 123 13.20 -0.04 -2.22
C ASN A 123 14.27 -0.79 -3.03
#